data_AF-A0A426XL05-F1
#
_entry.id   AF-A0A426XL05-F1
#
_cell.length_a   1.000
_cell.length_b   1.000
_cell.length_c   1.000
_cell.angle_alpha   90.00
_cell.angle_beta   90.00
_cell.angle_gamma   90.00
#
_symmetry.space_group_name_H-M   'P 1'
#
loop_
_entity.id
_entity.type
_entity.pdbx_description
1 polymer ?
#
loop_
_entity_poly.entity_id
_entity_poly.type
_entity_poly.pdbx_seq_one_letter_code
_entity_poly.pdbx_strand_id
1 'polypeptide(L)' 'VEGARREGGKGDSIWDVFSEKKDNIKDGSNGDIAVDQYHRYKEDVELMAKLGFGAYRFSISWTRIFPGMLCYTFSLI' A
#
# COMPACT_ATOMS: atom_id res chain seq x y z
N VAL A 1 3.77 -2.80 3.21
CA VAL A 1 5.18 -2.31 3.24
C VAL A 1 5.30 -0.89 2.73
N GLU A 2 4.70 -0.56 1.57
CA GLU A 2 4.84 0.75 0.91
C GLU A 2 4.53 1.97 1.79
N GLY A 3 3.37 2.03 2.45
CA GLY A 3 2.92 3.25 3.14
C GLY A 3 2.47 4.33 2.15
N ALA A 4 2.49 5.59 2.60
CA ALA A 4 2.16 6.78 1.81
C ALA A 4 0.77 6.71 1.15
N ARG A 5 -0.25 6.33 1.94
CA ARG A 5 -1.61 6.00 1.43
C ARG A 5 -2.24 7.08 0.55
N ARG A 6 -2.03 8.36 0.85
CA ARG A 6 -2.65 9.51 0.16
C ARG A 6 -1.66 10.35 -0.64
N GLU A 7 -0.48 9.81 -0.91
CA GLU A 7 0.56 10.51 -1.68
C GLU A 7 0.68 9.95 -3.09
N GLY A 8 1.23 10.76 -4.01
CA GLY A 8 1.46 10.35 -5.39
C GLY A 8 0.19 10.04 -6.18
N GLY A 9 -0.95 10.61 -5.77
CA GLY A 9 -2.24 10.40 -6.43
C GLY A 9 -2.88 9.04 -6.16
N LYS A 10 -2.41 8.28 -5.15
CA LYS A 10 -3.01 7.00 -4.77
C LYS A 10 -4.47 7.15 -4.34
N GLY A 11 -5.34 6.33 -4.93
CA GLY A 11 -6.70 6.11 -4.43
C GLY A 11 -6.75 5.12 -3.27
N ASP A 12 -7.84 5.17 -2.50
CA ASP A 12 -8.07 4.18 -1.44
C ASP A 12 -8.31 2.79 -2.03
N SER A 13 -7.74 1.78 -1.38
CA SER A 13 -7.98 0.37 -1.68
C SER A 13 -8.99 -0.24 -0.72
N ILE A 14 -9.48 -1.45 -1.02
CA ILE A 14 -10.38 -2.18 -0.11
C ILE A 14 -9.73 -2.41 1.26
N TRP A 15 -8.41 -2.67 1.29
CA TRP A 15 -7.65 -2.87 2.54
C TRP A 15 -7.52 -1.59 3.36
N ASP A 16 -7.38 -0.44 2.70
CA ASP A 16 -7.37 0.86 3.37
C ASP A 16 -8.69 1.08 4.12
N VAL A 17 -9.83 0.86 3.45
CA VAL A 17 -11.17 0.98 4.06
C VAL A 17 -11.44 -0.08 5.13
N PHE A 18 -10.93 -1.31 4.91
CA PHE A 18 -11.10 -2.41 5.87
C PHE A 18 -10.34 -2.15 7.17
N SER A 19 -9.09 -1.69 7.08
CA SER A 19 -8.24 -1.45 8.24
C SER A 19 -8.63 -0.22 9.06
N GLU A 20 -9.32 0.76 8.46
CA GLU A 20 -9.88 1.92 9.20
C GLU A 20 -11.07 1.57 10.10
N LYS A 21 -11.77 0.46 9.83
CA LYS A 21 -12.89 0.04 10.67
C LYS A 21 -12.38 -0.53 11.99
N LYS A 22 -12.96 -0.03 13.07
CA LYS A 22 -12.67 -0.50 14.43
C LYS A 22 -12.87 -2.01 14.53
N ASP A 23 -11.95 -2.67 15.25
CA ASP A 23 -11.95 -4.12 15.56
C ASP A 23 -11.68 -5.07 14.37
N ASN A 24 -11.47 -4.55 13.15
CA ASN A 24 -11.07 -5.37 12.00
C ASN A 24 -9.60 -5.81 12.06
N ILE A 25 -8.76 -5.01 12.72
CA ILE A 25 -7.35 -5.31 12.94
C ILE A 25 -7.13 -5.49 14.45
N LYS A 26 -6.49 -6.60 14.83
CA LYS A 26 -6.33 -7.03 16.22
C LYS A 26 -5.66 -5.97 17.12
N ASP A 27 -4.70 -5.22 16.58
CA ASP A 27 -3.98 -4.15 17.27
C ASP A 27 -4.44 -2.74 16.83
N GLY A 28 -5.44 -2.66 15.95
CA GLY A 28 -5.94 -1.39 15.39
C GLY A 28 -4.94 -0.69 14.45
N SER A 29 -3.87 -1.36 14.03
CA SER A 29 -2.90 -0.78 13.09
C SER A 29 -3.47 -0.70 11.67
N ASN A 30 -2.85 0.14 10.84
CA ASN A 30 -3.25 0.32 9.44
C ASN A 30 -2.04 0.44 8.51
N GLY A 31 -2.31 0.55 7.20
CA GLY A 31 -1.29 0.64 6.16
C GLY A 31 -0.82 2.05 5.81
N ASP A 32 -1.17 3.08 6.60
CA ASP A 32 -0.96 4.48 6.20
C ASP A 32 0.53 4.82 6.07
N ILE A 33 1.37 4.36 7.01
CA ILE A 33 2.82 4.57 7.05
C ILE A 33 3.58 3.27 6.75
N ALA A 34 3.16 2.13 7.33
CA ALA A 34 3.84 0.84 7.22
C ALA A 34 5.36 0.92 7.52
N VAL A 35 6.23 0.51 6.59
CA VAL A 35 7.71 0.65 6.72
C VAL A 35 8.26 1.79 5.87
N ASP A 36 7.37 2.62 5.32
CA ASP A 36 7.68 3.77 4.48
C ASP A 36 8.56 3.46 3.25
N GLN A 37 8.39 2.25 2.70
CA GLN A 37 9.14 1.81 1.54
C GLN A 37 8.87 2.71 0.31
N TYR A 38 7.71 3.38 0.23
CA TYR A 38 7.41 4.31 -0.86
C TYR A 38 8.46 5.43 -0.98
N HIS A 39 8.92 5.98 0.15
CA HIS A 39 9.98 6.99 0.19
C HIS A 39 11.38 6.37 0.20
N ARG A 40 11.53 5.20 0.85
CA ARG A 40 12.82 4.58 1.15
C ARG A 40 13.22 3.45 0.22
N TYR A 41 12.53 3.28 -0.91
CA TYR A 41 12.76 2.15 -1.82
C TYR A 41 14.21 2.00 -2.29
N LYS A 42 14.98 3.10 -2.41
CA LYS A 42 16.40 3.06 -2.78
C LYS A 42 17.24 2.39 -1.70
N GLU A 43 17.02 2.75 -0.45
CA GLU A 43 17.70 2.15 0.71
C GLU A 43 17.37 0.67 0.82
N ASP A 44 16.10 0.30 0.60
CA ASP A 44 15.65 -1.10 0.64
C ASP A 44 16.32 -1.94 -0.47
N VAL A 45 16.43 -1.39 -1.70
CA VAL A 45 17.13 -2.07 -2.80
C VAL A 45 18.63 -2.23 -2.51
N GLU A 46 19.28 -1.19 -1.97
CA GLU A 46 20.69 -1.28 -1.56
C GLU A 46 20.90 -2.32 -0.45
N LEU A 47 19.98 -2.39 0.51
CA LEU A 47 20.02 -3.38 1.57
C LEU A 47 19.89 -4.81 1.01
N MET A 48 18.95 -5.03 0.10
CA MET A 48 18.76 -6.33 -0.56
C MET A 48 20.01 -6.75 -1.35
N ALA A 49 20.67 -5.80 -2.03
CA ALA A 49 21.93 -6.06 -2.72
C ALA A 49 23.07 -6.41 -1.74
N LYS A 50 23.19 -5.69 -0.61
CA LYS A 50 24.20 -5.97 0.44
C LYS A 50 24.00 -7.34 1.09
N LEU A 51 22.75 -7.78 1.22
CA LEU A 51 22.40 -9.10 1.77
C LEU A 51 22.61 -10.25 0.77
N GLY A 52 22.99 -9.95 -0.48
CA GLY A 52 23.32 -10.96 -1.50
C GLY A 52 22.11 -11.57 -2.20
N PHE A 53 20.94 -10.93 -2.13
CA PHE A 53 19.76 -11.42 -2.86
C PHE A 53 19.87 -11.14 -4.37
N GLY A 54 19.69 -12.18 -5.18
CA GLY A 54 19.71 -12.06 -6.66
C GLY A 54 18.39 -11.60 -7.28
N ALA A 55 17.31 -11.53 -6.51
CA ALA A 55 15.99 -11.11 -6.99
C ALA A 55 15.20 -10.42 -5.88
N TYR A 56 14.46 -9.38 -6.27
CA TYR A 56 13.53 -8.68 -5.39
C TYR A 56 12.12 -8.74 -5.96
N ARG A 57 11.21 -9.41 -5.24
CA ARG A 57 9.80 -9.51 -5.61
C ARG A 57 8.98 -8.52 -4.82
N PHE A 58 8.29 -7.62 -5.51
CA PHE A 58 7.33 -6.69 -4.93
C PHE A 58 6.03 -6.68 -5.74
N SER A 59 4.95 -6.26 -5.11
CA SER A 59 3.67 -6.00 -5.78
C SER A 59 3.56 -4.53 -6.14
N ILE A 60 2.76 -4.20 -7.16
CA ILE A 60 2.43 -2.81 -7.48
C ILE A 60 1.02 -2.51 -6.97
N SER A 61 0.86 -1.43 -6.21
CA SER A 61 -0.45 -0.97 -5.76
C SER A 61 -1.30 -0.48 -6.93
N TRP A 62 -2.39 -1.19 -7.25
CA TRP A 62 -3.26 -0.90 -8.39
C TRP A 62 -3.88 0.50 -8.32
N THR A 63 -4.24 0.94 -7.11
CA THR A 63 -4.87 2.25 -6.89
C THR A 63 -3.91 3.42 -7.06
N ARG A 64 -2.59 3.17 -7.23
CA ARG A 64 -1.61 4.16 -7.68
C ARG A 64 -1.59 4.33 -9.20
N ILE A 65 -1.87 3.26 -9.96
CA ILE A 65 -1.90 3.31 -11.43
C ILE A 65 -3.26 3.83 -11.92
N PHE A 66 -4.34 3.33 -11.33
CA PHE A 66 -5.71 3.72 -11.67
C PHE A 66 -6.46 4.23 -10.43
N PRO A 67 -6.17 5.47 -10.00
CA PRO A 67 -6.85 6.07 -8.87
C PRO A 67 -8.30 6.40 -9.23
N GLY A 68 -9.26 5.81 -8.51
CA GLY A 68 -10.69 6.04 -8.73
C GLY A 68 -11.48 4.80 -9.16
N MET A 69 -10.83 3.65 -9.41
CA MET A 69 -11.53 2.39 -9.65
C MET A 69 -11.89 1.66 -8.34
N LEU A 70 -12.27 2.42 -7.31
CA LEU A 70 -13.08 1.83 -6.24
C LEU A 70 -14.46 1.56 -6.83
N CYS A 71 -14.92 0.33 -6.65
CA CYS A 71 -16.28 -0.12 -6.92
C CYS A 71 -17.31 0.78 -6.22
N TYR A 72 -17.65 1.91 -6.84
CA TYR A 72 -18.76 2.80 -6.46
C TYR A 72 -19.92 2.70 -7.47
N THR A 73 -20.04 1.57 -8.18
CA THR A 73 -21.21 1.25 -9.00
C THR A 73 -21.89 -0.03 -8.52
N PHE A 74 -22.23 -0.06 -7.23
CA PHE A 74 -23.37 -0.82 -6.71
C PHE A 74 -24.35 0.13 -6.00
N SER A 75 -24.54 1.31 -6.59
CA SER A 75 -25.64 2.21 -6.27
C SER A 75 -26.29 2.57 -7.60
N LEU A 76 -27.55 2.16 -7.77
CA LEU A 76 -28.43 2.36 -8.94
C LEU A 76 -28.18 1.46 -10.16
N ILE A 77 -28.53 0.16 -10.04
CA ILE A 77 -29.49 -0.52 -10.93
C ILE A 77 -30.33 -1.45 -10.05
#